data_AF-A0A1I6G233-F1
#
_entry.id   AF-A0A1I6G233-F1
#
_cell.length_a   1.000
_cell.length_b   1.000
_cell.length_c   1.000
_cell.angle_alpha   90.00
_cell.angle_beta   90.00
_cell.angle_gamma   90.00
#
_symmetry.space_group_name_H-M   'P 1'
#
loop_
_entity.id
_entity.type
_entity.pdbx_description
1 polymer ?
#
loop_
_entity_poly.entity_id
_entity_poly.type
_entity_poly.pdbx_seq_one_letter_code
_entity_poly.pdbx_strand_id
1 'polypeptide(L)'
;MAQEHPTCPLCRRPIPPDAKQSLHHLIPKLKGGKGGPVALLHQICHNEIHATLSEADLARSYNTPDALRAHPRLKKFVDWVANDRPTFIQRHPALGPEHASSGRASQHSFDGRGMLWRG
;
A
#
# COMPACT_ATOMS: atom_id res chain seq x y z
N MET A 1 15.63 20.36 -10.86
CA MET A 1 14.24 20.66 -10.45
C MET A 1 13.90 19.74 -9.30
N ALA A 2 13.76 20.25 -8.07
CA ALA A 2 13.30 19.41 -6.96
C ALA A 2 11.84 19.07 -7.23
N GLN A 3 11.54 17.80 -7.46
CA GLN A 3 10.16 17.36 -7.65
C GLN A 3 9.41 17.58 -6.33
N GLU A 4 8.50 18.55 -6.30
CA GLU A 4 7.62 18.81 -5.16
C GLU A 4 6.59 17.68 -5.09
N HIS A 5 6.89 16.72 -4.22
CA HIS A 5 6.01 15.58 -3.97
C HIS A 5 4.87 15.97 -3.03
N PRO A 6 3.65 15.44 -3.23
CA PRO A 6 2.55 15.69 -2.31
C PRO A 6 2.93 15.24 -0.90
N THR A 7 2.58 16.04 0.10
CA THR A 7 2.93 15.75 1.50
C THR A 7 1.81 14.95 2.16
N CYS A 8 2.17 13.84 2.82
CA CYS A 8 1.24 13.02 3.59
C CYS A 8 0.71 13.79 4.80
N PRO A 9 -0.60 14.03 4.95
CA PRO A 9 -1.16 14.80 6.06
C PRO A 9 -1.07 14.09 7.42
N LEU A 10 -0.79 12.76 7.46
CA LEU A 10 -0.58 12.03 8.72
C LEU A 10 0.85 12.19 9.25
N CYS A 11 1.85 11.76 8.48
CA CYS A 11 3.26 11.75 8.90
C CYS A 11 4.06 12.99 8.47
N ARG A 12 3.46 13.89 7.67
CA ARG A 12 4.07 15.12 7.14
C ARG A 12 5.35 14.93 6.32
N ARG A 13 5.52 13.74 5.73
CA ARG A 13 6.62 13.43 4.81
C ARG A 13 6.15 13.50 3.34
N PRO A 14 7.02 13.86 2.39
CA PRO A 14 6.70 13.79 0.97
C PRO A 14 6.37 12.35 0.53
N ILE A 15 5.46 12.21 -0.42
CA ILE A 15 5.05 10.95 -1.05
C ILE A 15 5.65 10.92 -2.47
N PRO A 16 6.82 10.30 -2.66
CA PRO A 16 7.37 10.15 -4.01
C PRO A 16 6.46 9.26 -4.87
N PRO A 17 6.42 9.44 -6.19
CA PRO A 17 5.55 8.67 -7.08
C PRO A 17 5.86 7.18 -7.10
N ASP A 18 7.10 6.81 -6.76
CA ASP A 18 7.56 5.42 -6.65
C ASP A 18 7.07 4.74 -5.37
N ALA A 19 6.69 5.51 -4.34
CA ALA A 19 6.16 4.95 -3.10
C ALA A 19 4.70 4.52 -3.28
N LYS A 20 4.35 3.38 -2.68
CA LYS A 20 2.95 2.95 -2.59
C LYS A 20 2.12 4.00 -1.84
N GLN A 21 1.09 4.49 -2.50
CA GLN A 21 0.18 5.52 -1.98
C GLN A 21 -1.27 5.14 -2.28
N SER A 22 -2.16 5.54 -1.38
CA SER A 22 -3.59 5.27 -1.48
C SER A 22 -4.40 6.45 -0.95
N LEU A 23 -5.55 6.72 -1.59
CA LEU A 23 -6.51 7.69 -1.10
C LEU A 23 -7.30 7.09 0.08
N HIS A 24 -7.33 7.81 1.19
CA HIS A 24 -8.07 7.44 2.39
C HIS A 24 -9.27 8.40 2.57
N HIS A 25 -10.45 7.83 2.80
CA HIS A 25 -11.65 8.62 3.10
C HIS A 25 -11.71 8.87 4.60
N LEU A 26 -11.59 10.14 5.02
CA LEU A 26 -11.60 10.49 6.44
C LEU A 26 -12.96 10.22 7.10
N ILE A 27 -14.03 10.29 6.30
CA ILE A 27 -15.37 9.84 6.69
C ILE A 27 -15.70 8.65 5.79
N PRO A 28 -15.87 7.44 6.34
CA PRO A 28 -16.23 6.26 5.56
C PRO A 28 -17.52 6.47 4.76
N LYS A 29 -17.55 5.96 3.53
CA LYS A 29 -18.71 6.10 2.62
C LYS A 29 -20.01 5.58 3.26
N LEU A 30 -19.92 4.49 4.02
CA LEU A 30 -21.05 3.87 4.73
C LEU A 30 -21.60 4.73 5.87
N LYS A 31 -20.87 5.75 6.32
CA LYS A 31 -21.28 6.70 7.36
C LYS A 31 -21.67 8.07 6.80
N GLY A 32 -21.98 8.14 5.50
CA GLY A 32 -22.40 9.38 4.84
C GLY A 32 -21.25 10.18 4.23
N GLY A 33 -20.01 9.68 4.24
CA GLY A 33 -18.85 10.36 3.68
C GLY A 33 -18.72 10.32 2.16
N LYS A 34 -19.81 10.09 1.41
CA LYS A 34 -19.76 10.03 -0.06
C LYS A 34 -19.45 11.42 -0.62
N GLY A 35 -18.29 11.58 -1.27
CA GLY A 35 -17.78 12.89 -1.70
C GLY A 35 -17.14 13.72 -0.59
N GLY A 36 -16.92 13.10 0.59
CA GLY A 36 -16.24 13.74 1.72
C GLY A 36 -14.73 13.93 1.50
N PRO A 37 -14.04 14.53 2.48
CA PRO A 37 -12.63 14.84 2.36
C PRO A 37 -11.79 13.56 2.24
N VAL A 38 -10.98 13.51 1.18
CA VAL A 38 -10.02 12.44 0.91
C VAL A 38 -8.61 12.92 1.19
N ALA A 39 -7.80 12.07 1.81
CA ALA A 39 -6.39 12.34 2.10
C ALA A 39 -5.51 11.36 1.30
N LEU A 40 -4.54 11.90 0.56
CA LEU A 40 -3.50 11.08 -0.06
C LEU A 40 -2.48 10.68 1.00
N LEU A 41 -2.34 9.37 1.24
CA LEU A 41 -1.47 8.83 2.28
C LEU A 41 -0.51 7.80 1.67
N HIS A 42 0.65 7.61 2.32
CA HIS A 42 1.45 6.41 2.09
C HIS A 42 0.64 5.16 2.45
N GLN A 43 0.90 4.04 1.79
CA GLN A 43 0.20 2.78 2.08
C GLN A 43 0.40 2.35 3.54
N ILE A 44 1.58 2.55 4.11
CA ILE A 44 1.84 2.22 5.53
C ILE A 44 1.00 3.09 6.48
N CYS A 45 0.85 4.37 6.18
CA CYS A 45 0.02 5.30 6.97
C CYS A 45 -1.45 4.91 6.87
N HIS A 46 -1.91 4.56 5.67
CA HIS A 46 -3.26 4.05 5.43
C HIS A 46 -3.52 2.78 6.26
N ASN A 47 -2.60 1.81 6.20
CA ASN A 47 -2.74 0.54 6.90
C ASN A 47 -2.79 0.74 8.43
N GLU A 48 -1.94 1.60 8.98
CA GLU A 48 -1.92 1.86 10.43
C GLU A 48 -3.21 2.52 10.93
N ILE A 49 -3.83 3.41 10.14
CA ILE A 49 -5.14 3.97 10.48
C ILE A 49 -6.18 2.84 10.63
N HIS A 50 -6.29 1.95 9.66
CA HIS A 50 -7.25 0.83 9.71
C HIS A 50 -6.89 -0.24 10.73
N ALA A 51 -5.61 -0.38 11.09
CA ALA A 51 -5.17 -1.27 12.16
C ALA A 51 -5.40 -0.69 13.57
N THR A 52 -5.69 0.61 13.66
CA THR A 52 -5.85 1.33 14.93
C THR A 52 -7.28 1.75 15.21
N LEU A 53 -8.02 2.21 14.19
CA LEU A 53 -9.34 2.83 14.34
C LEU A 53 -10.37 2.05 13.53
N SER A 54 -11.55 1.86 14.13
CA SER A 54 -12.71 1.37 13.40
C SER A 54 -13.31 2.46 12.51
N GLU A 55 -14.12 2.06 11.52
CA GLU A 55 -14.87 3.01 10.70
C GLU A 55 -15.81 3.91 11.52
N ALA A 56 -16.31 3.41 12.66
CA ALA A 56 -17.15 4.18 13.56
C ALA A 56 -16.35 5.26 14.31
N ASP A 57 -15.15 4.92 14.78
CA ASP A 57 -14.24 5.87 15.43
C ASP A 57 -13.80 6.97 14.47
N LEU A 58 -13.46 6.60 13.21
CA LEU A 58 -13.14 7.54 12.14
C LEU A 58 -14.27 8.53 11.90
N ALA A 59 -15.50 8.04 11.71
CA ALA A 59 -16.64 8.91 11.45
C ALA A 59 -16.94 9.88 12.62
N ARG A 60 -16.79 9.41 13.86
CA ARG A 60 -17.22 10.15 15.06
C ARG A 60 -16.19 11.13 15.58
N SER A 61 -14.95 10.70 15.72
CA SER A 61 -13.93 11.41 16.50
C SER A 61 -12.64 11.69 15.73
N TYR A 62 -12.39 10.95 14.64
CA TYR A 62 -11.11 10.98 13.93
C TYR A 62 -11.27 11.26 12.42
N ASN A 63 -12.21 12.15 12.08
CA ASN A 63 -12.56 12.52 10.70
C ASN A 63 -11.70 13.65 10.10
N THR A 64 -10.62 14.04 10.79
CA THR A 64 -9.65 15.03 10.29
C THR A 64 -8.23 14.53 10.49
N PRO A 65 -7.26 15.01 9.68
CA PRO A 65 -5.86 14.62 9.85
C PRO A 65 -5.28 15.02 11.21
N ASP A 66 -5.72 16.15 11.76
CA ASP A 66 -5.29 16.60 13.08
C ASP A 66 -5.79 15.65 14.18
N ALA A 67 -7.07 15.28 14.14
CA ALA A 67 -7.63 14.31 15.07
C ALA A 67 -6.91 12.95 14.97
N LEU A 68 -6.64 12.46 13.76
CA LEU A 68 -5.85 11.23 13.56
C LEU A 68 -4.47 11.32 14.23
N ARG A 69 -3.79 12.46 14.10
CA ARG A 69 -2.46 12.68 14.72
C ARG A 69 -2.53 12.82 16.23
N ALA A 70 -3.67 13.24 16.78
CA ALA A 70 -3.89 13.32 18.22
C ALA A 70 -4.10 11.93 18.87
N HIS A 71 -4.47 10.89 18.10
CA HIS A 71 -4.66 9.55 18.66
C HIS A 71 -3.33 8.99 19.20
N PRO A 72 -3.28 8.49 20.46
CA PRO A 72 -2.02 8.16 21.13
C PRO A 72 -1.19 7.08 20.41
N ARG A 73 -1.85 6.08 19.81
CA ARG A 73 -1.15 5.05 19.01
C ARG A 73 -0.61 5.61 17.69
N LEU A 74 -1.41 6.44 17.01
CA LEU A 74 -1.00 7.04 15.74
C LEU A 74 0.10 8.07 15.95
N LYS A 75 0.06 8.82 17.06
CA LYS A 75 1.13 9.74 17.44
C LYS A 75 2.47 9.01 17.58
N LYS A 76 2.51 7.89 18.31
CA LYS A 76 3.73 7.08 18.47
C LYS A 76 4.25 6.56 17.13
N PHE A 77 3.34 6.08 16.27
CA PHE A 77 3.69 5.65 14.92
C PHE A 77 4.26 6.81 14.09
N VAL A 78 3.64 7.98 14.09
CA VAL A 78 4.12 9.16 13.36
C VAL A 78 5.48 9.64 13.87
N ASP A 79 5.69 9.68 15.19
CA ASP A 79 6.97 9.99 15.81
C ASP A 79 8.07 9.03 15.33
N TRP A 80 7.75 7.72 15.32
CA TRP A 80 8.66 6.71 14.80
C TRP A 80 8.97 6.90 13.31
N VAL A 81 7.95 7.12 12.47
CA VAL A 81 8.12 7.40 11.03
C VAL A 81 8.93 8.68 10.76
N ALA A 82 8.84 9.67 11.66
CA ALA A 82 9.59 10.91 11.56
C ALA A 82 11.07 10.74 11.95
N ASN A 83 11.36 9.85 12.90
CA ASN A 83 12.72 9.63 13.40
C ASN A 83 13.52 8.61 12.57
N ASP A 84 12.85 7.75 11.81
CA ASP A 84 13.52 6.76 10.97
C ASP A 84 14.08 7.37 9.66
N ARG A 85 15.37 7.13 9.41
CA ARG A 85 16.17 7.59 8.25
C ARG A 85 15.46 7.23 6.92
N PRO A 86 15.70 7.94 5.80
CA PRO A 86 14.80 8.02 4.63
C PRO A 86 14.67 6.74 3.76
N THR A 87 14.97 5.56 4.28
CA THR A 87 14.92 4.31 3.53
C THR A 87 13.71 3.46 3.90
N PHE A 88 12.50 3.99 3.73
CA PHE A 88 11.31 3.14 3.52
C PHE A 88 11.18 2.77 2.04
N ILE A 89 12.28 2.29 1.46
CA ILE A 89 12.22 1.57 0.19
C ILE A 89 11.77 0.16 0.59
N GLN A 90 10.45 -0.09 0.60
CA GLN A 90 9.97 -1.44 0.30
C GLN A 90 10.41 -1.68 -1.14
N ARG A 91 11.63 -2.20 -1.29
CA ARG A 91 12.23 -2.49 -2.59
C ARG A 91 11.36 -3.56 -3.22
N HIS A 92 10.43 -3.15 -4.06
CA HIS A 92 9.89 -4.04 -5.06
C HIS A 92 11.08 -4.43 -5.94
N PRO A 93 11.39 -5.73 -6.13
CA PRO A 93 12.20 -6.08 -7.28
C PRO A 93 11.45 -5.49 -8.47
N ALA A 94 12.12 -4.62 -9.22
CA ALA A 94 11.60 -4.13 -10.48
C ALA A 94 11.13 -5.36 -11.26
N LEU A 95 9.83 -5.41 -11.58
CA LEU A 95 9.37 -6.30 -12.62
C LEU A 95 10.10 -5.82 -13.87
N GLY A 96 11.19 -6.51 -14.20
CA GLY A 96 11.95 -6.27 -15.41
C GLY A 96 11.02 -6.43 -16.62
N PRO A 97 11.33 -5.76 -17.74
CA PRO A 97 10.48 -5.81 -18.90
C PRO A 97 10.34 -7.26 -19.39
N GLU A 98 9.09 -7.65 -19.57
CA GLU A 98 8.63 -8.72 -20.44
C GLU A 98 9.33 -8.70 -21.81
N HIS A 99 9.43 -9.90 -22.40
CA HIS A 99 9.93 -10.26 -23.74
C HIS A 99 11.39 -10.76 -23.85
N ALA A 100 11.54 -12.08 -23.74
CA ALA A 100 12.47 -12.84 -24.58
C ALA A 100 11.86 -14.21 -24.90
N SER A 101 11.04 -14.25 -25.94
CA SER A 101 10.73 -15.45 -26.70
C SER A 101 12.04 -16.12 -27.11
N SER A 102 12.37 -17.24 -26.48
CA SER A 102 13.39 -18.17 -26.98
C SER A 102 12.69 -19.48 -27.24
N GLY A 103 12.38 -19.73 -28.51
CA GLY A 103 11.91 -21.02 -28.96
C GLY A 103 12.92 -22.11 -28.58
N ARG A 104 12.40 -23.27 -28.22
CA ARG A 104 13.12 -24.54 -28.37
C ARG A 104 12.17 -25.54 -29.00
N ALA A 105 12.32 -25.69 -30.31
CA ALA A 105 11.92 -26.90 -30.98
C ALA A 105 12.75 -28.05 -30.40
N SER A 106 12.10 -29.12 -29.96
CA SER A 106 12.69 -30.45 -29.90
C SER A 106 11.55 -31.44 -30.14
N GLN A 107 11.57 -31.96 -31.34
CA GLN A 107 10.73 -33.06 -31.81
C GLN A 107 11.28 -34.37 -31.21
N HIS A 108 10.41 -35.40 -31.20
CA HIS A 108 10.69 -36.84 -31.01
C HIS A 108 10.64 -37.33 -29.55
N SER A 109 9.96 -38.42 -29.18
CA SER A 109 9.24 -39.46 -29.93
C SER A 109 8.25 -40.17 -29.00
N PHE A 110 7.14 -40.62 -29.57
CA PHE A 110 6.19 -41.55 -28.95
C PHE A 110 6.81 -42.95 -29.00
N ASP A 111 7.25 -43.49 -27.86
CA ASP A 111 7.48 -44.93 -27.71
C ASP A 111 6.45 -45.44 -26.71
N GLY A 112 5.45 -46.13 -27.24
CA GLY A 112 4.41 -46.77 -26.46
C GLY A 112 5.03 -47.82 -25.54
N ARG A 113 4.85 -47.64 -24.23
CA ARG A 113 4.98 -48.72 -23.25
C ARG A 113 4.15 -48.43 -22.00
N GLY A 114 3.06 -49.20 -21.86
CA GLY A 114 2.68 -49.79 -20.58
C GLY A 114 1.90 -48.91 -19.60
N MET A 115 0.61 -48.75 -19.86
CA MET A 115 -0.37 -48.40 -18.83
C MET A 115 -0.56 -49.61 -17.90
N LEU A 116 0.03 -49.58 -16.70
CA LEU A 116 -0.23 -50.51 -15.60
C LEU A 116 -0.58 -49.69 -14.35
N TRP A 117 -1.86 -49.38 -14.19
CA TRP A 117 -2.43 -48.98 -12.91
C TRP A 117 -2.84 -50.25 -12.16
N ARG A 118 -2.15 -50.54 -11.05
CA ARG A 118 -2.56 -51.51 -10.03
C ARG A 118 -2.43 -50.84 -8.66
N GLY A 119 -3.47 -50.92 -7.86
CA GLY A 119 -3.46 -50.63 -6.42
C GLY A 119 -4.38 -49.50 -6.03
#